data_AF-A0A355IIJ8-F1
#
_entry.id   AF-A0A355IIJ8-F1
#
_cell.length_a   1.000
_cell.length_b   1.000
_cell.length_c   1.000
_cell.angle_alpha   90.00
_cell.angle_beta   90.00
_cell.angle_gamma   90.00
#
_symmetry.space_group_name_H-M   'P 1'
#
loop_
_entity.id
_entity.type
_entity.pdbx_description
1 polymer ?
#
loop_
_entity_poly.entity_id
_entity_poly.type
_entity_poly.pdbx_seq_one_letter_code
_entity_poly.pdbx_strand_id
1 'polypeptide(L)'
;MTHVYNSNHTNQDAGILRDINYGRPYATLMPSDWAYDAFTDKANDSRYYKSFLTNYYTTDISGNAKAWDAGTALYYNTYLKPLGEAAVTAGQKRGVKAADLYNASLENVGLVYVENSKDQPYDSLWVMSQPYVMNVRWMVGSPNNAGYFDKDGSGAITGIKAGAAAPANNPIIANYAAEGRKIYYRLAGTNGAGFGIDRDMAKASAWYMGARKWLDRTRGKGTNANGSQSFDTPIFRLAETYLIRAEAYGRKGLYPQAIADLNVLRKRAAYHPNEKRDPILVTAEASVLAPTAIIPAAEKTYPYTVTTDSYAAIAIDGTEWDGVSAKSVKENYPVEA
;
A
#
# COMPACT_ATOMS: atom_id res chain seq x y z
N MET A 1 9.31 -0.98 -22.28
CA MET A 1 9.91 0.12 -21.50
C MET A 1 9.15 0.31 -20.19
N THR A 2 8.88 -0.77 -19.43
CA THR A 2 8.29 -0.74 -18.07
C THR A 2 9.30 -1.12 -16.98
N HIS A 3 10.41 -1.77 -17.37
CA HIS A 3 11.51 -2.16 -16.49
C HIS A 3 12.17 -1.00 -15.72
N VAL A 4 11.95 0.24 -16.14
CA VAL A 4 12.49 1.45 -15.51
C VAL A 4 11.86 1.70 -14.12
N TYR A 5 10.61 1.26 -13.91
CA TYR A 5 9.80 1.66 -12.74
C TYR A 5 9.74 0.63 -11.61
N ASN A 6 10.53 -0.44 -11.66
CA ASN A 6 10.41 -1.54 -10.71
C ASN A 6 11.38 -1.39 -9.56
N SER A 7 10.83 -1.33 -8.34
CA SER A 7 11.58 -1.37 -7.09
C SER A 7 12.49 -2.57 -7.00
N ASN A 8 13.63 -2.39 -6.31
CA ASN A 8 14.51 -3.48 -5.93
C ASN A 8 13.89 -4.31 -4.80
N HIS A 9 12.93 -5.17 -5.15
CA HIS A 9 12.22 -6.02 -4.18
C HIS A 9 13.05 -7.23 -3.72
N THR A 10 14.10 -7.60 -4.46
CA THR A 10 14.88 -8.82 -4.20
C THR A 10 15.93 -8.69 -3.09
N ASN A 11 16.22 -7.48 -2.60
CA ASN A 11 17.20 -7.22 -1.56
C ASN A 11 16.58 -6.63 -0.28
N GLN A 12 15.29 -6.92 -0.05
CA GLN A 12 14.54 -6.49 1.14
C GLN A 12 14.32 -7.61 2.15
N ASP A 13 15.02 -8.74 2.03
CA ASP A 13 14.84 -9.91 2.90
C ASP A 13 13.36 -10.31 3.03
N ALA A 14 12.62 -10.25 1.94
CA ALA A 14 11.17 -10.47 1.91
C ALA A 14 10.78 -11.82 1.29
N GLY A 15 11.74 -12.69 1.00
CA GLY A 15 11.51 -14.00 0.37
C GLY A 15 11.07 -13.91 -1.09
N ILE A 16 11.48 -12.86 -1.80
CA ILE A 16 11.06 -12.60 -3.18
C ILE A 16 12.29 -12.64 -4.08
N LEU A 17 12.32 -13.63 -4.96
CA LEU A 17 13.28 -13.73 -6.06
C LEU A 17 12.79 -12.98 -7.29
N ARG A 18 13.68 -12.79 -8.26
CA ARG A 18 13.34 -12.19 -9.55
C ARG A 18 12.26 -13.02 -10.24
N ASP A 19 11.12 -12.39 -10.48
CA ASP A 19 9.95 -13.05 -11.06
C ASP A 19 9.34 -12.17 -12.16
N ILE A 20 8.88 -12.80 -13.24
CA ILE A 20 8.25 -12.11 -14.37
C ILE A 20 6.99 -11.32 -13.97
N ASN A 21 6.29 -11.77 -12.93
CA ASN A 21 5.10 -11.12 -12.38
C ASN A 21 5.34 -9.68 -11.93
N TYR A 22 6.56 -9.38 -11.50
CA TYR A 22 6.94 -8.08 -10.95
C TYR A 22 7.92 -7.31 -11.84
N GLY A 23 8.21 -7.85 -13.02
CA GLY A 23 9.25 -7.36 -13.92
C GLY A 23 10.64 -7.34 -13.28
N ARG A 24 11.62 -6.72 -13.96
CA ARG A 24 13.01 -6.74 -13.52
C ARG A 24 13.32 -5.60 -12.54
N PRO A 25 13.95 -5.85 -11.37
CA PRO A 25 14.24 -4.85 -10.34
C PRO A 25 15.44 -3.96 -10.69
N TYR A 26 15.34 -3.10 -11.71
CA TYR A 26 16.41 -2.15 -12.03
C TYR A 26 16.44 -0.93 -11.10
N ALA A 27 15.28 -0.57 -10.53
CA ALA A 27 15.12 0.49 -9.54
C ALA A 27 15.63 1.87 -9.99
N THR A 28 15.33 2.25 -11.25
CA THR A 28 15.89 3.46 -11.88
C THR A 28 14.94 4.66 -11.89
N LEU A 29 13.64 4.46 -11.67
CA LEU A 29 12.65 5.53 -11.63
C LEU A 29 11.52 5.19 -10.66
N MET A 30 11.19 6.12 -9.77
CA MET A 30 10.13 5.96 -8.78
C MET A 30 9.08 7.06 -8.92
N PRO A 31 7.79 6.76 -8.65
CA PRO A 31 6.77 7.79 -8.53
C PRO A 31 7.09 8.77 -7.39
N SER A 32 6.69 10.02 -7.55
CA SER A 32 6.69 10.99 -6.46
C SER A 32 5.54 10.71 -5.48
N ASP A 33 5.63 11.27 -4.29
CA ASP A 33 4.55 11.20 -3.30
C ASP A 33 3.22 11.69 -3.84
N TRP A 34 3.25 12.78 -4.61
CA TRP A 34 2.08 13.34 -5.28
C TRP A 34 1.39 12.32 -6.21
N ALA A 35 2.15 11.45 -6.89
CA ALA A 35 1.58 10.45 -7.77
C ALA A 35 0.76 9.38 -7.01
N TYR A 36 1.08 9.12 -5.74
CA TYR A 36 0.30 8.25 -4.87
C TYR A 36 -0.87 8.99 -4.22
N ASP A 37 -0.65 10.24 -3.81
CA ASP A 37 -1.63 11.08 -3.12
C ASP A 37 -2.79 11.53 -4.03
N ALA A 38 -2.59 11.53 -5.35
CA ALA A 38 -3.65 11.78 -6.33
C ALA A 38 -4.84 10.80 -6.25
N PHE A 39 -4.70 9.69 -5.49
CA PHE A 39 -5.76 8.74 -5.21
C PHE A 39 -6.30 8.94 -3.79
N THR A 40 -7.26 9.85 -3.66
CA THR A 40 -7.81 10.29 -2.36
C THR A 40 -8.78 9.28 -1.72
N ASP A 41 -9.49 8.50 -2.53
CA ASP A 41 -10.39 7.43 -2.07
C ASP A 41 -9.98 6.06 -2.62
N LYS A 42 -8.86 5.52 -2.12
CA LYS A 42 -8.35 4.20 -2.53
C LYS A 42 -9.31 3.06 -2.21
N ALA A 43 -10.27 3.26 -1.30
CA ALA A 43 -11.23 2.26 -0.91
C ALA A 43 -12.31 2.10 -1.98
N ASN A 44 -12.79 3.18 -2.60
CA ASN A 44 -13.83 3.10 -3.64
C ASN A 44 -13.30 3.24 -5.07
N ASP A 45 -12.11 3.82 -5.23
CA ASP A 45 -11.44 3.95 -6.52
C ASP A 45 -10.47 2.79 -6.78
N SER A 46 -10.82 1.93 -7.72
CA SER A 46 -9.98 0.77 -8.05
C SER A 46 -8.67 1.12 -8.75
N ARG A 47 -8.49 2.37 -9.20
CA ARG A 47 -7.32 2.77 -10.00
C ARG A 47 -6.01 2.66 -9.25
N TYR A 48 -5.96 2.96 -7.95
CA TYR A 48 -4.71 2.91 -7.17
C TYR A 48 -4.12 1.49 -7.18
N TYR A 49 -4.91 0.52 -6.72
CA TYR A 49 -4.53 -0.90 -6.65
C TYR A 49 -4.36 -1.57 -8.03
N LYS A 50 -5.02 -1.05 -9.07
CA LYS A 50 -4.81 -1.49 -10.45
C LYS A 50 -3.57 -0.83 -11.11
N SER A 51 -3.06 0.28 -10.57
CA SER A 51 -1.94 1.03 -11.16
C SER A 51 -0.59 0.72 -10.54
N PHE A 52 -0.56 0.36 -9.26
CA PHE A 52 0.68 0.16 -8.50
C PHE A 52 0.83 -1.27 -7.99
N LEU A 53 2.08 -1.69 -7.79
CA LEU A 53 2.44 -2.95 -7.14
C LEU A 53 2.48 -2.73 -5.62
N THR A 54 1.32 -2.82 -4.98
CA THR A 54 1.15 -2.67 -3.53
C THR A 54 1.67 -3.86 -2.73
N ASN A 55 1.71 -5.05 -3.35
CA ASN A 55 2.20 -6.26 -2.72
C ASN A 55 2.99 -7.17 -3.67
N TYR A 56 3.84 -8.00 -3.06
CA TYR A 56 4.62 -9.02 -3.72
C TYR A 56 4.47 -10.32 -2.95
N TYR A 57 4.17 -11.39 -3.66
CA TYR A 57 4.13 -12.74 -3.10
C TYR A 57 5.53 -13.34 -3.01
N THR A 58 5.77 -14.09 -1.94
CA THR A 58 7.01 -14.83 -1.75
C THR A 58 7.19 -15.88 -2.84
N THR A 59 8.36 -15.86 -3.45
CA THR A 59 8.77 -16.80 -4.50
C THR A 59 9.98 -17.62 -4.09
N ASP A 60 10.70 -17.19 -3.05
CA ASP A 60 11.85 -17.89 -2.53
C ASP A 60 11.45 -19.05 -1.61
N ILE A 61 11.82 -20.26 -1.99
CA ILE A 61 11.68 -21.46 -1.15
C ILE A 61 12.90 -21.71 -0.25
N SER A 62 14.01 -21.00 -0.48
CA SER A 62 15.25 -21.08 0.29
C SER A 62 15.23 -20.22 1.56
N GLY A 63 14.17 -19.42 1.77
CA GLY A 63 13.93 -18.76 3.04
C GLY A 63 14.70 -17.45 3.26
N ASN A 64 15.05 -16.71 2.19
CA ASN A 64 15.56 -15.32 2.30
C ASN A 64 14.45 -14.33 2.69
N ALA A 65 13.70 -14.66 3.73
CA ALA A 65 12.68 -13.84 4.36
C ALA A 65 13.17 -13.35 5.72
N LYS A 66 12.58 -12.25 6.18
CA LYS A 66 12.82 -11.67 7.50
C LYS A 66 12.35 -12.66 8.54
N ALA A 67 13.21 -12.98 9.50
CA ALA A 67 12.82 -13.80 10.64
C ALA A 67 12.01 -12.97 11.64
N TRP A 68 11.11 -13.62 12.36
CA TRP A 68 10.52 -13.07 13.57
C TRP A 68 11.60 -12.82 14.62
N ASP A 69 11.60 -11.64 15.22
CA ASP A 69 12.28 -11.40 16.48
C ASP A 69 11.31 -11.68 17.65
N ALA A 70 11.84 -11.83 18.87
CA ALA A 70 11.03 -12.20 20.03
C ALA A 70 9.89 -11.20 20.32
N GLY A 71 10.11 -9.91 20.08
CA GLY A 71 9.12 -8.87 20.36
C GLY A 71 8.01 -8.85 19.32
N THR A 72 8.36 -8.92 18.03
CA THR A 72 7.37 -8.96 16.95
C THR A 72 6.57 -10.26 16.95
N ALA A 73 7.20 -11.40 17.30
CA ALA A 73 6.49 -12.67 17.50
C ALA A 73 5.47 -12.58 18.65
N LEU A 74 5.88 -11.99 19.79
CA LEU A 74 5.00 -11.77 20.94
C LEU A 74 3.79 -10.91 20.53
N TYR A 75 4.03 -9.78 19.86
CA TYR A 75 2.95 -8.89 19.41
C TYR A 75 2.01 -9.60 18.43
N TYR A 76 2.55 -10.28 17.41
CA TYR A 76 1.74 -11.01 16.44
C TYR A 76 0.86 -12.07 17.11
N ASN A 77 1.45 -12.93 17.94
CA ASN A 77 0.71 -14.00 18.63
C ASN A 77 -0.38 -13.47 19.57
N THR A 78 -0.18 -12.29 20.13
CA THR A 78 -1.11 -11.67 21.08
C THR A 78 -2.25 -10.94 20.37
N TYR A 79 -1.95 -10.24 19.28
CA TYR A 79 -2.85 -9.22 18.72
C TYR A 79 -3.25 -9.45 17.26
N LEU A 80 -2.39 -10.03 16.43
CA LEU A 80 -2.60 -10.09 14.97
C LEU A 80 -2.92 -11.49 14.46
N LYS A 81 -2.50 -12.52 15.18
CA LYS A 81 -2.65 -13.91 14.78
C LYS A 81 -4.14 -14.26 14.62
N PRO A 82 -4.56 -14.77 13.45
CA PRO A 82 -5.94 -15.23 13.27
C PRO A 82 -6.30 -16.35 14.26
N LEU A 83 -7.58 -16.42 14.64
CA LEU A 83 -8.07 -17.46 15.53
C LEU A 83 -7.88 -18.85 14.90
N GLY A 84 -7.29 -19.78 15.65
CA GLY A 84 -7.03 -21.14 15.17
C GLY A 84 -5.65 -21.35 14.54
N GLU A 85 -4.91 -20.28 14.23
CA GLU A 85 -3.57 -20.39 13.66
C GLU A 85 -2.49 -20.72 14.71
N ALA A 86 -1.45 -21.43 14.26
CA ALA A 86 -0.30 -21.78 15.09
C ALA A 86 0.48 -20.51 15.50
N ALA A 87 1.01 -20.52 16.72
CA ALA A 87 1.87 -19.42 17.18
C ALA A 87 3.20 -19.42 16.41
N VAL A 88 3.72 -18.24 16.11
CA VAL A 88 5.05 -18.07 15.51
C VAL A 88 6.12 -17.93 16.58
N THR A 89 7.35 -18.36 16.28
CA THR A 89 8.48 -18.28 17.22
C THR A 89 9.60 -17.41 16.67
N ALA A 90 10.41 -16.84 17.58
CA ALA A 90 11.60 -16.09 17.18
C ALA A 90 12.53 -16.98 16.33
N GLY A 91 13.07 -16.43 15.26
CA GLY A 91 13.89 -17.15 14.27
C GLY A 91 13.09 -17.80 13.14
N GLN A 92 11.79 -18.05 13.32
CA GLN A 92 10.93 -18.52 12.22
C GLN A 92 10.88 -17.47 11.11
N LYS A 93 10.92 -17.92 9.86
CA LYS A 93 10.85 -17.05 8.67
C LYS A 93 9.40 -16.59 8.42
N ARG A 94 9.24 -15.33 8.00
CA ARG A 94 7.97 -14.72 7.56
C ARG A 94 7.65 -15.09 6.11
N GLY A 95 6.40 -14.92 5.69
CA GLY A 95 5.97 -15.16 4.30
C GLY A 95 6.26 -16.57 3.80
N VAL A 96 6.00 -17.61 4.61
CA VAL A 96 6.29 -18.98 4.20
C VAL A 96 5.24 -19.43 3.20
N LYS A 97 5.69 -19.74 1.98
CA LYS A 97 4.90 -20.31 0.91
C LYS A 97 4.10 -21.54 1.40
N ALA A 98 2.78 -21.43 1.47
CA ALA A 98 1.92 -22.62 1.48
C ALA A 98 2.07 -23.34 0.12
N ALA A 99 1.96 -24.68 0.09
CA ALA A 99 2.23 -25.49 -1.11
C ALA A 99 1.51 -25.01 -2.39
N ASP A 100 0.39 -24.29 -2.24
CA ASP A 100 -0.36 -23.69 -3.32
C ASP A 100 0.21 -22.33 -3.75
N LEU A 101 1.08 -22.41 -4.75
CA LEU A 101 1.53 -21.32 -5.61
C LEU A 101 0.35 -20.45 -6.05
N TYR A 102 0.38 -19.16 -5.72
CA TYR A 102 -0.56 -18.13 -6.18
C TYR A 102 -1.98 -18.18 -5.60
N ASN A 103 -2.18 -18.76 -4.41
CA ASN A 103 -3.37 -18.39 -3.65
C ASN A 103 -3.20 -16.92 -3.20
N ALA A 104 -4.17 -16.07 -3.53
CA ALA A 104 -4.24 -14.67 -3.09
C ALA A 104 -4.56 -14.53 -1.58
N SER A 105 -4.27 -15.57 -0.79
CA SER A 105 -4.27 -15.52 0.65
C SER A 105 -3.06 -14.71 1.13
N LEU A 106 -3.26 -13.92 2.18
CA LEU A 106 -2.22 -13.07 2.78
C LEU A 106 -0.99 -13.88 3.25
N GLU A 107 -1.14 -15.19 3.43
CA GLU A 107 -0.12 -16.14 3.87
C GLU A 107 1.11 -16.20 2.93
N ASN A 108 0.90 -15.96 1.64
CA ASN A 108 1.98 -15.98 0.64
C ASN A 108 2.55 -14.58 0.35
N VAL A 109 2.10 -13.53 1.04
CA VAL A 109 2.62 -12.17 0.83
C VAL A 109 3.97 -12.05 1.51
N GLY A 110 4.97 -11.52 0.79
CA GLY A 110 6.32 -11.30 1.30
C GLY A 110 6.63 -9.84 1.59
N LEU A 111 6.14 -8.94 0.73
CA LEU A 111 6.41 -7.50 0.81
C LEU A 111 5.13 -6.72 0.52
N VAL A 112 4.90 -5.67 1.31
CA VAL A 112 3.77 -4.75 1.17
C VAL A 112 4.26 -3.31 1.23
N TYR A 113 3.69 -2.45 0.39
CA TYR A 113 3.80 -1.00 0.47
C TYR A 113 2.44 -0.38 0.81
N VAL A 114 2.42 0.54 1.77
CA VAL A 114 1.24 1.36 2.10
C VAL A 114 1.63 2.82 2.15
N GLU A 115 0.96 3.63 1.33
CA GLU A 115 1.14 5.09 1.29
C GLU A 115 0.08 5.76 2.16
N ASN A 116 0.23 5.66 3.48
CA ASN A 116 -0.60 6.37 4.44
C ASN A 116 -0.19 7.86 4.55
N SER A 117 -0.99 8.65 5.25
CA SER A 117 -0.78 10.08 5.42
C SER A 117 -0.10 10.42 6.76
N LYS A 118 0.50 11.61 6.85
CA LYS A 118 1.26 12.06 8.04
C LYS A 118 0.37 12.29 9.27
N ASP A 119 -0.91 12.61 9.05
CA ASP A 119 -1.95 12.74 10.07
C ASP A 119 -2.51 11.38 10.52
N GLN A 120 -2.26 10.31 9.76
CA GLN A 120 -2.62 8.94 10.12
C GLN A 120 -1.39 8.00 10.12
N PRO A 121 -0.35 8.29 10.90
CA PRO A 121 0.85 7.46 10.93
C PRO A 121 0.56 6.14 11.66
N TYR A 122 1.22 5.06 11.25
CA TYR A 122 1.07 3.76 11.89
C TYR A 122 2.06 3.58 13.05
N ASP A 123 1.64 2.85 14.08
CA ASP A 123 2.53 2.42 15.14
C ASP A 123 3.61 1.47 14.60
N SER A 124 4.88 1.78 14.87
CA SER A 124 5.99 1.03 14.31
C SER A 124 5.99 -0.44 14.76
N LEU A 125 5.53 -0.76 15.97
CA LEU A 125 5.50 -2.15 16.41
C LEU A 125 4.45 -2.95 15.62
N TRP A 126 3.29 -2.35 15.34
CA TRP A 126 2.29 -2.99 14.49
C TRP A 126 2.81 -3.26 13.07
N VAL A 127 3.50 -2.29 12.45
CA VAL A 127 4.10 -2.43 11.11
C VAL A 127 5.14 -3.56 11.11
N MET A 128 6.00 -3.60 12.12
CA MET A 128 7.09 -4.58 12.22
C MET A 128 6.61 -5.98 12.60
N SER A 129 5.37 -6.12 13.07
CA SER A 129 4.81 -7.40 13.53
C SER A 129 3.88 -8.06 12.50
N GLN A 130 3.84 -7.55 11.27
CA GLN A 130 3.13 -8.20 10.17
C GLN A 130 3.82 -9.51 9.74
N PRO A 131 3.06 -10.50 9.20
CA PRO A 131 3.59 -11.76 8.70
C PRO A 131 4.40 -11.62 7.40
N TYR A 132 4.58 -10.39 6.91
CA TYR A 132 5.35 -9.98 5.75
C TYR A 132 6.20 -8.75 6.11
N VAL A 133 7.13 -8.39 5.23
CA VAL A 133 7.80 -7.09 5.31
C VAL A 133 6.82 -6.01 4.89
N MET A 134 6.59 -5.03 5.75
CA MET A 134 5.69 -3.92 5.47
C MET A 134 6.47 -2.61 5.45
N ASN A 135 6.36 -1.89 4.34
CA ASN A 135 6.92 -0.56 4.15
C ASN A 135 5.77 0.44 4.13
N VAL A 136 5.79 1.40 5.04
CA VAL A 136 4.78 2.46 5.13
C VAL A 136 5.41 3.83 4.92
N ARG A 137 4.61 4.80 4.44
CA ARG A 137 5.10 6.17 4.26
C ARG A 137 5.35 6.86 5.59
N TRP A 138 4.43 6.75 6.54
CA TRP A 138 4.53 7.38 7.86
C TRP A 138 4.32 6.37 8.99
N MET A 139 5.28 6.31 9.91
CA MET A 139 5.17 5.54 11.13
C MET A 139 5.63 6.33 12.34
N VAL A 140 5.22 5.93 13.53
CA VAL A 140 5.64 6.54 14.80
C VAL A 140 6.25 5.50 15.73
N GLY A 141 7.26 5.93 16.50
CA GLY A 141 7.90 5.11 17.52
C GLY A 141 7.08 4.99 18.80
N SER A 142 7.68 4.34 19.80
CA SER A 142 7.10 4.20 21.14
C SER A 142 6.93 5.55 21.83
N PRO A 143 5.96 5.70 22.76
CA PRO A 143 5.79 6.91 23.55
C PRO A 143 7.09 7.32 24.24
N ASN A 144 7.43 8.61 24.15
CA ASN A 144 8.61 9.20 24.79
C ASN A 144 9.94 8.45 24.54
N ASN A 145 10.05 7.72 23.42
CA ASN A 145 11.21 6.89 23.09
C ASN A 145 11.54 5.82 24.16
N ALA A 146 10.55 5.39 24.94
CA ALA A 146 10.73 4.44 26.05
C ALA A 146 10.84 2.96 25.63
N GLY A 147 10.68 2.66 24.35
CA GLY A 147 10.56 1.30 23.81
C GLY A 147 9.20 0.66 24.08
N TYR A 148 8.96 -0.50 23.47
CA TYR A 148 7.66 -1.19 23.53
C TYR A 148 7.58 -2.35 24.52
N PHE A 149 8.72 -2.89 24.95
CA PHE A 149 8.75 -4.17 25.66
C PHE A 149 9.31 -4.04 27.05
N ASP A 150 8.69 -4.74 27.99
CA ASP A 150 9.26 -5.02 29.30
C ASP A 150 10.32 -6.10 29.15
N LYS A 151 11.40 -5.95 29.92
CA LYS A 151 12.55 -6.86 29.88
C LYS A 151 12.95 -7.26 31.29
N ASP A 152 13.36 -8.50 31.45
CA ASP A 152 13.99 -8.95 32.70
C ASP A 152 15.45 -8.48 32.82
N GLY A 153 16.12 -8.86 33.91
CA GLY A 153 17.52 -8.51 34.16
C GLY A 153 18.52 -9.07 33.14
N SER A 154 18.11 -10.05 32.31
CA SER A 154 18.92 -10.60 31.21
C SER A 154 18.68 -9.88 29.88
N GLY A 155 17.67 -8.99 29.82
CA GLY A 155 17.25 -8.31 28.60
C GLY A 155 16.23 -9.10 27.77
N ALA A 156 15.77 -10.26 28.25
CA ALA A 156 14.73 -11.05 27.59
C ALA A 156 13.37 -10.35 27.71
N ILE A 157 12.57 -10.40 26.64
CA ILE A 157 11.25 -9.77 26.60
C ILE A 157 10.28 -10.57 27.46
N THR A 158 9.66 -9.91 28.43
CA THR A 158 8.67 -10.51 29.34
C THR A 158 7.23 -10.07 29.06
N GLY A 159 7.06 -8.97 28.32
CA GLY A 159 5.74 -8.43 28.01
C GLY A 159 5.81 -7.19 27.11
N ILE A 160 4.63 -6.71 26.72
CA ILE A 160 4.46 -5.44 26.01
C ILE A 160 4.06 -4.40 27.05
N LYS A 161 4.79 -3.28 27.09
CA LYS A 161 4.54 -2.17 28.02
C LYS A 161 3.11 -1.67 27.85
N ALA A 162 2.38 -1.57 28.95
CA ALA A 162 1.02 -1.07 28.96
C ALA A 162 0.93 0.33 28.31
N GLY A 163 0.03 0.49 27.34
CA GLY A 163 -0.16 1.73 26.60
C GLY A 163 0.95 2.09 25.60
N ALA A 164 2.00 1.28 25.46
CA ALA A 164 3.08 1.58 24.53
C ALA A 164 2.72 1.25 23.09
N ALA A 165 1.98 0.16 22.86
CA ALA A 165 1.63 -0.32 21.52
C ALA A 165 0.19 0.03 21.15
N ALA A 166 -0.06 0.27 19.87
CA ALA A 166 -1.40 0.40 19.34
C ALA A 166 -2.18 -0.93 19.45
N PRO A 167 -3.52 -0.90 19.58
CA PRO A 167 -4.32 -2.11 19.50
C PRO A 167 -4.33 -2.70 18.08
N ALA A 168 -4.54 -4.02 17.97
CA ALA A 168 -4.59 -4.76 16.70
C ALA A 168 -5.48 -4.13 15.62
N ASN A 169 -6.62 -3.59 16.04
CA ASN A 169 -7.72 -3.19 15.15
C ASN A 169 -7.59 -1.74 14.67
N ASN A 170 -6.68 -0.95 15.25
CA ASN A 170 -6.43 0.41 14.82
C ASN A 170 -4.96 0.79 15.10
N PRO A 171 -4.06 0.62 14.12
CA PRO A 171 -2.66 0.96 14.27
C PRO A 171 -2.37 2.47 14.16
N ILE A 172 -3.39 3.29 13.90
CA ILE A 172 -3.23 4.72 13.60
C ILE A 172 -3.08 5.52 14.88
N ILE A 173 -2.03 6.33 14.95
CA ILE A 173 -1.72 7.18 16.10
C ILE A 173 -1.74 8.65 15.67
N ALA A 174 -2.94 9.18 15.43
CA ALA A 174 -3.11 10.56 14.99
C ALA A 174 -2.57 11.59 16.00
N ASN A 175 -2.68 11.31 17.30
CA ASN A 175 -2.23 12.20 18.38
C ASN A 175 -0.76 11.96 18.81
N TYR A 176 0.08 11.42 17.92
CA TYR A 176 1.46 11.02 18.23
C TYR A 176 2.31 12.12 18.90
N ALA A 177 2.10 13.38 18.54
CA ALA A 177 2.83 14.51 19.11
C ALA A 177 2.53 14.70 20.60
N ALA A 178 1.26 14.53 21.01
CA ALA A 178 0.85 14.63 22.41
C ALA A 178 1.40 13.46 23.25
N GLU A 179 1.61 12.30 22.62
CA GLU A 179 2.21 11.12 23.25
C GLU A 179 3.75 11.13 23.25
N GLY A 180 4.38 12.22 22.78
CA GLY A 180 5.84 12.33 22.69
C GLY A 180 6.47 11.30 21.75
N ARG A 181 5.70 10.80 20.77
CA ARG A 181 6.18 9.79 19.83
C ARG A 181 6.93 10.45 18.68
N LYS A 182 8.12 9.92 18.39
CA LYS A 182 8.90 10.35 17.23
C LYS A 182 8.27 9.83 15.94
N ILE A 183 8.06 10.72 14.97
CA ILE A 183 7.58 10.36 13.63
C ILE A 183 8.73 10.03 12.69
N TYR A 184 8.51 9.07 11.81
CA TYR A 184 9.44 8.61 10.81
C TYR A 184 8.78 8.56 9.44
N TYR A 185 9.52 9.00 8.43
CA TYR A 185 9.12 8.99 7.04
C TYR A 185 9.84 7.86 6.30
N ARG A 186 9.15 6.87 5.72
CA ARG A 186 9.75 5.81 4.87
C ARG A 186 11.02 5.17 5.45
N LEU A 187 10.84 4.42 6.54
CA LEU A 187 11.83 3.48 7.05
C LEU A 187 11.38 2.07 6.72
N ALA A 188 12.28 1.27 6.16
CA ALA A 188 11.96 -0.07 5.73
C ALA A 188 11.63 -0.98 6.92
N GLY A 189 10.63 -1.86 6.75
CA GLY A 189 10.20 -2.83 7.76
C GLY A 189 11.24 -3.93 8.08
N THR A 190 12.42 -3.88 7.46
CA THR A 190 13.49 -4.86 7.62
C THR A 190 14.58 -4.36 8.55
N ASN A 191 15.45 -3.50 8.06
CA ASN A 191 16.63 -2.98 8.77
C ASN A 191 16.49 -1.50 9.14
N GLY A 192 15.31 -0.90 8.93
CA GLY A 192 15.08 0.52 9.16
C GLY A 192 15.84 1.44 8.19
N ALA A 193 16.34 0.93 7.06
CA ALA A 193 16.94 1.78 6.04
C ALA A 193 15.91 2.75 5.45
N GLY A 194 16.36 3.96 5.13
CA GLY A 194 15.53 4.94 4.45
C GLY A 194 15.25 4.53 3.01
N PHE A 195 14.04 4.80 2.51
CA PHE A 195 13.69 4.62 1.10
C PHE A 195 12.85 5.79 0.54
N GLY A 196 12.70 5.85 -0.79
CA GLY A 196 11.94 6.89 -1.50
C GLY A 196 12.75 8.07 -2.01
N ILE A 197 12.11 8.95 -2.77
CA ILE A 197 12.75 10.06 -3.52
C ILE A 197 13.24 11.21 -2.67
N ASP A 198 12.54 11.50 -1.59
CA ASP A 198 12.85 12.63 -0.70
C ASP A 198 13.92 12.29 0.34
N ARG A 199 14.62 11.16 0.16
CA ARG A 199 15.73 10.73 1.00
C ARG A 199 17.04 10.88 0.24
N ASP A 200 18.11 11.18 0.98
CA ASP A 200 19.48 11.30 0.47
C ASP A 200 19.77 10.17 -0.51
N MET A 201 19.93 10.47 -1.81
CA MET A 201 20.08 9.48 -2.87
C MET A 201 21.32 8.60 -2.70
N ALA A 202 22.29 9.00 -1.88
CA ALA A 202 23.44 8.18 -1.54
C ALA A 202 23.14 7.13 -0.45
N LYS A 203 22.04 7.29 0.30
CA LYS A 203 21.65 6.46 1.46
C LYS A 203 20.27 5.82 1.32
N ALA A 204 19.43 6.32 0.42
CA ALA A 204 18.11 5.79 0.16
C ALA A 204 18.24 4.47 -0.60
N SER A 205 17.68 3.41 -0.03
CA SER A 205 17.53 2.17 -0.76
C SER A 205 16.56 2.37 -1.92
N ALA A 206 16.82 1.73 -3.05
CA ALA A 206 16.03 1.84 -4.27
C ALA A 206 14.72 1.03 -4.17
N TRP A 207 14.00 1.24 -3.07
CA TRP A 207 12.76 0.58 -2.66
C TRP A 207 11.61 1.57 -2.73
N TYR A 208 10.53 1.18 -3.38
CA TYR A 208 9.34 2.01 -3.58
C TYR A 208 8.19 1.19 -4.17
N MET A 209 6.99 1.74 -4.17
CA MET A 209 5.86 1.10 -4.81
C MET A 209 5.93 1.30 -6.33
N GLY A 210 6.27 0.24 -7.07
CA GLY A 210 6.43 0.28 -8.52
C GLY A 210 5.11 0.35 -9.29
N ALA A 211 5.18 0.62 -10.59
CA ALA A 211 3.99 0.59 -11.45
C ALA A 211 3.59 -0.86 -11.79
N ARG A 212 2.33 -1.22 -11.55
CA ARG A 212 1.70 -2.46 -12.06
C ARG A 212 1.16 -2.27 -13.47
N LYS A 213 0.76 -1.05 -13.80
CA LYS A 213 0.17 -0.72 -15.08
C LYS A 213 1.12 -1.07 -16.21
N TRP A 214 0.61 -1.79 -17.21
CA TRP A 214 1.38 -2.27 -18.37
C TRP A 214 2.45 -3.33 -18.04
N LEU A 215 2.51 -3.83 -16.79
CA LEU A 215 3.22 -5.07 -16.51
C LEU A 215 2.37 -6.24 -17.03
N ASP A 216 2.87 -6.88 -18.07
CA ASP A 216 2.23 -8.06 -18.65
C ASP A 216 2.91 -9.33 -18.11
N ARG A 217 2.20 -10.01 -17.21
CA ARG A 217 2.64 -11.28 -16.61
C ARG A 217 2.75 -12.43 -17.63
N THR A 218 2.00 -12.35 -18.72
CA THR A 218 1.88 -13.46 -19.69
C THR A 218 2.88 -13.37 -20.83
N ARG A 219 3.68 -12.29 -20.89
CA ARG A 219 4.53 -11.98 -22.04
C ARG A 219 6.01 -12.14 -21.71
N GLY A 220 6.62 -13.23 -22.19
CA GLY A 220 8.07 -13.42 -22.22
C GLY A 220 8.55 -14.79 -21.71
N LYS A 221 9.83 -15.10 -21.95
CA LYS A 221 10.55 -16.25 -21.38
C LYS A 221 11.28 -15.82 -20.09
N GLY A 222 10.56 -15.68 -19.00
CA GLY A 222 11.14 -15.49 -17.66
C GLY A 222 12.19 -14.37 -17.55
N THR A 223 13.42 -14.73 -17.16
CA THR A 223 14.53 -13.81 -16.78
C THR A 223 15.30 -13.18 -17.95
N ASN A 224 14.98 -13.52 -19.21
CA ASN A 224 15.74 -13.04 -20.36
C ASN A 224 15.33 -11.61 -20.76
N ALA A 225 16.19 -10.62 -20.42
CA ALA A 225 15.98 -9.21 -20.75
C ALA A 225 15.95 -8.91 -22.27
N ASN A 226 16.48 -9.80 -23.11
CA ASN A 226 16.55 -9.65 -24.56
C ASN A 226 15.58 -10.56 -25.31
N GLY A 227 14.68 -11.27 -24.61
CA GLY A 227 13.56 -11.92 -25.29
C GLY A 227 12.70 -10.86 -25.98
N SER A 228 12.14 -11.17 -27.16
CA SER A 228 11.25 -10.29 -27.94
C SER A 228 10.04 -9.84 -27.11
N GLN A 229 10.24 -8.82 -26.29
CA GLN A 229 9.27 -8.24 -25.37
C GLN A 229 8.68 -7.00 -26.02
N SER A 230 7.60 -7.19 -26.77
CA SER A 230 6.77 -6.07 -27.22
C SER A 230 5.86 -5.66 -26.07
N PHE A 231 5.66 -4.38 -25.83
CA PHE A 231 4.62 -3.90 -24.93
C PHE A 231 3.78 -2.91 -25.69
N ASP A 232 2.46 -3.06 -25.60
CA ASP A 232 1.54 -2.16 -26.28
C ASP A 232 1.59 -0.82 -25.56
N THR A 233 2.17 0.18 -26.21
CA THR A 233 2.18 1.55 -25.73
C THR A 233 1.03 2.27 -26.39
N PRO A 234 -0.12 2.45 -25.73
CA PRO A 234 -1.22 3.18 -26.33
C PRO A 234 -0.78 4.63 -26.53
N ILE A 235 -0.72 5.08 -27.79
CA ILE A 235 -0.47 6.48 -28.13
C ILE A 235 -1.75 7.30 -27.96
N PHE A 236 -2.91 6.71 -28.30
CA PHE A 236 -4.23 7.29 -28.10
C PHE A 236 -5.15 6.25 -27.47
N ARG A 237 -6.05 6.70 -26.59
CA ARG A 237 -7.06 5.85 -25.97
C ARG A 237 -8.36 6.61 -25.79
N LEU A 238 -9.50 5.93 -25.92
CA LEU A 238 -10.82 6.57 -25.80
C LEU A 238 -11.01 7.38 -24.51
N ALA A 239 -10.39 6.93 -23.40
CA ALA A 239 -10.43 7.65 -22.14
C ALA A 239 -9.85 9.08 -22.25
N GLU A 240 -8.85 9.29 -23.10
CA GLU A 240 -8.26 10.60 -23.34
C GLU A 240 -9.21 11.52 -24.12
N THR A 241 -9.99 10.98 -25.06
CA THR A 241 -11.02 11.75 -25.77
C THR A 241 -12.04 12.35 -24.81
N TYR A 242 -12.48 11.60 -23.79
CA TYR A 242 -13.35 12.12 -22.73
C TYR A 242 -12.67 13.23 -21.92
N LEU A 243 -11.38 13.07 -21.58
CA LEU A 243 -10.64 14.09 -20.83
C LEU A 243 -10.46 15.39 -21.63
N ILE A 244 -10.06 15.29 -22.90
CA ILE A 244 -9.90 16.44 -23.79
C ILE A 244 -11.24 17.17 -23.98
N ARG A 245 -12.33 16.41 -24.17
CA ARG A 245 -13.66 17.00 -24.33
C ARG A 245 -14.15 17.65 -23.03
N ALA A 246 -13.91 17.02 -21.87
CA ALA A 246 -14.23 17.59 -20.57
C ALA A 246 -13.47 18.91 -20.32
N GLU A 247 -12.17 18.95 -20.62
CA GLU A 247 -11.37 20.16 -20.51
C GLU A 247 -11.90 21.27 -21.43
N ALA A 248 -12.22 20.94 -22.68
CA ALA A 248 -12.80 21.90 -23.63
C ALA A 248 -14.15 22.45 -23.15
N TYR A 249 -15.01 21.61 -22.56
CA TYR A 249 -16.25 22.07 -21.94
C TYR A 249 -15.99 22.96 -20.74
N GLY A 250 -15.07 22.59 -19.84
CA GLY A 250 -14.69 23.39 -18.68
C GLY A 250 -14.18 24.78 -19.07
N ARG A 251 -13.32 24.87 -20.09
CA ARG A 251 -12.81 26.15 -20.64
C ARG A 251 -13.90 27.02 -21.26
N LYS A 252 -15.01 26.43 -21.69
CA LYS A 252 -16.20 27.14 -22.20
C LYS A 252 -17.21 27.52 -21.12
N GLY A 253 -16.93 27.22 -19.84
CA GLY A 253 -17.88 27.40 -18.73
C GLY A 253 -19.03 26.39 -18.74
N LEU A 254 -18.94 25.32 -19.54
CA LEU A 254 -19.95 24.28 -19.68
C LEU A 254 -19.68 23.13 -18.69
N TYR A 255 -19.65 23.45 -17.40
CA TYR A 255 -19.27 22.51 -16.34
C TYR A 255 -20.16 21.25 -16.25
N PRO A 256 -21.50 21.30 -16.42
CA PRO A 256 -22.31 20.08 -16.39
C PRO A 256 -21.89 19.05 -17.45
N GLN A 257 -21.51 19.50 -18.65
CA GLN A 257 -21.03 18.62 -19.72
C GLN A 257 -19.63 18.06 -19.40
N ALA A 258 -18.75 18.88 -18.82
CA ALA A 258 -17.43 18.43 -18.38
C ALA A 258 -17.53 17.34 -17.30
N ILE A 259 -18.39 17.56 -16.30
CA ILE A 259 -18.68 16.62 -15.22
C ILE A 259 -19.22 15.31 -15.78
N ALA A 260 -20.15 15.36 -16.74
CA ALA A 260 -20.70 14.17 -17.38
C ALA A 260 -19.60 13.32 -18.04
N ASP A 261 -18.68 13.94 -18.78
CA ASP A 261 -17.57 13.24 -19.43
C ASP A 261 -16.58 12.62 -18.43
N LEU A 262 -16.22 13.34 -17.37
CA LEU A 262 -15.36 12.84 -16.32
C LEU A 262 -16.00 11.65 -15.59
N ASN A 263 -17.30 11.74 -15.32
CA ASN A 263 -18.05 10.68 -14.65
C ASN A 263 -18.16 9.39 -15.46
N VAL A 264 -18.06 9.42 -16.80
CA VAL A 264 -17.92 8.20 -17.61
C VAL A 264 -16.65 7.43 -17.22
N LEU A 265 -15.55 8.15 -17.04
CA LEU A 265 -14.26 7.54 -16.68
C LEU A 265 -14.25 7.07 -15.22
N ARG A 266 -14.86 7.85 -14.32
CA ARG A 266 -14.96 7.50 -12.90
C ARG A 266 -15.88 6.29 -12.69
N LYS A 267 -17.00 6.21 -13.41
CA LYS A 267 -17.86 5.01 -13.41
C LYS A 267 -17.09 3.75 -13.81
N ARG A 268 -16.27 3.84 -14.86
CA ARG A 268 -15.42 2.70 -15.27
C ARG A 268 -14.35 2.36 -14.22
N ALA A 269 -13.85 3.36 -13.49
CA ALA A 269 -12.81 3.21 -12.50
C ALA A 269 -13.29 2.68 -11.14
N ALA A 270 -14.60 2.69 -10.89
CA ALA A 270 -15.19 2.15 -9.68
C ALA A 270 -14.88 0.66 -9.51
N TYR A 271 -14.97 0.19 -8.28
CA TYR A 271 -15.20 -1.24 -8.03
C TYR A 271 -16.63 -1.62 -8.41
N HIS A 272 -16.77 -2.71 -9.17
CA HIS A 272 -18.04 -3.25 -9.64
C HIS A 272 -18.41 -4.56 -8.92
N PRO A 273 -19.70 -4.93 -8.84
CA PRO A 273 -20.12 -6.19 -8.23
C PRO A 273 -19.38 -7.41 -8.81
N ASN A 274 -19.03 -8.35 -7.95
CA ASN A 274 -18.24 -9.56 -8.23
C ASN A 274 -16.74 -9.32 -8.54
N GLU A 275 -16.25 -8.07 -8.55
CA GLU A 275 -14.81 -7.82 -8.47
C GLU A 275 -14.29 -8.18 -7.07
N LYS A 276 -12.96 -8.33 -6.95
CA LYS A 276 -12.28 -8.53 -5.66
C LYS A 276 -11.49 -7.29 -5.29
N ARG A 277 -11.62 -6.86 -4.04
CA ARG A 277 -10.73 -5.84 -3.47
C ARG A 277 -9.37 -6.46 -3.19
N ASP A 278 -8.34 -5.62 -3.22
CA ASP A 278 -7.01 -6.07 -2.85
C ASP A 278 -6.97 -6.40 -1.35
N PRO A 279 -6.37 -7.53 -0.92
CA PRO A 279 -6.24 -7.85 0.50
C PRO A 279 -5.54 -6.76 1.33
N ILE A 280 -4.56 -6.06 0.75
CA ILE A 280 -3.84 -4.98 1.45
C ILE A 280 -4.75 -3.75 1.61
N LEU A 281 -5.64 -3.49 0.64
CA LEU A 281 -6.67 -2.46 0.79
C LEU A 281 -7.47 -2.69 2.07
N VAL A 282 -7.98 -3.91 2.24
CA VAL A 282 -8.91 -4.21 3.34
C VAL A 282 -8.20 -4.26 4.69
N THR A 283 -6.97 -4.78 4.72
CA THR A 283 -6.26 -5.07 5.97
C THR A 283 -5.29 -3.98 6.43
N ALA A 284 -4.91 -3.07 5.53
CA ALA A 284 -3.81 -2.16 5.81
C ALA A 284 -4.01 -0.73 5.30
N GLU A 285 -5.10 -0.37 4.59
CA GLU A 285 -5.34 1.03 4.22
C GLU A 285 -5.91 1.84 5.37
N ALA A 286 -5.33 3.02 5.57
CA ALA A 286 -5.65 3.86 6.73
C ALA A 286 -7.11 4.28 6.72
N SER A 287 -7.67 4.57 5.54
CA SER A 287 -9.08 4.98 5.42
C SER A 287 -10.07 3.87 5.73
N VAL A 288 -9.67 2.60 5.56
CA VAL A 288 -10.48 1.42 5.86
C VAL A 288 -10.36 1.05 7.35
N LEU A 289 -9.17 1.23 7.93
CA LEU A 289 -8.88 0.99 9.35
C LEU A 289 -9.41 2.09 10.27
N ALA A 290 -9.44 3.36 9.82
CA ALA A 290 -9.99 4.52 10.53
C ALA A 290 -11.49 4.78 10.29
N PRO A 291 -12.24 3.77 9.82
CA PRO A 291 -13.49 3.87 9.03
C PRO A 291 -13.83 5.20 8.33
N THR A 292 -12.87 5.98 7.82
CA THR A 292 -13.16 7.24 7.11
C THR A 292 -13.65 6.99 5.68
N ALA A 293 -13.27 5.86 5.08
CA ALA A 293 -13.88 5.35 3.86
C ALA A 293 -14.74 4.13 4.19
N ILE A 294 -16.02 4.20 3.83
CA ILE A 294 -16.99 3.15 4.14
C ILE A 294 -16.97 2.11 3.02
N ILE A 295 -16.43 0.93 3.33
CA ILE A 295 -16.69 -0.30 2.56
C ILE A 295 -17.65 -1.20 3.35
N PRO A 296 -18.61 -1.88 2.70
CA PRO A 296 -19.57 -2.74 3.38
C PRO A 296 -18.89 -3.85 4.18
N ALA A 297 -19.46 -4.24 5.32
CA ALA A 297 -18.88 -5.27 6.21
C ALA A 297 -18.67 -6.62 5.50
N ALA A 298 -19.57 -7.01 4.59
CA ALA A 298 -19.46 -8.21 3.78
C ALA A 298 -18.24 -8.18 2.82
N GLU A 299 -17.75 -6.99 2.46
CA GLU A 299 -16.57 -6.82 1.60
C GLU A 299 -15.26 -6.83 2.41
N LYS A 300 -15.36 -6.84 3.76
CA LYS A 300 -14.21 -6.96 4.67
C LYS A 300 -13.87 -8.41 5.03
N THR A 301 -14.60 -9.37 4.48
CA THR A 301 -14.34 -10.81 4.66
C THR A 301 -13.74 -11.41 3.41
N TYR A 302 -12.67 -12.20 3.54
CA TYR A 302 -12.07 -12.93 2.42
C TYR A 302 -13.14 -13.77 1.70
N PRO A 303 -13.23 -13.74 0.35
CA PRO A 303 -12.24 -13.24 -0.62
C PRO A 303 -12.39 -11.76 -1.01
N TYR A 304 -12.98 -10.93 -0.16
CA TYR A 304 -13.18 -9.48 -0.33
C TYR A 304 -13.95 -9.14 -1.61
N THR A 305 -14.99 -9.92 -1.89
CA THR A 305 -15.86 -9.74 -3.04
C THR A 305 -16.68 -8.46 -2.89
N VAL A 306 -16.66 -7.63 -3.93
CA VAL A 306 -17.48 -6.42 -4.02
C VAL A 306 -18.93 -6.82 -4.24
N THR A 307 -19.82 -6.32 -3.38
CA THR A 307 -21.26 -6.59 -3.43
C THR A 307 -22.02 -5.46 -4.11
N THR A 308 -21.54 -4.23 -3.93
CA THR A 308 -22.20 -3.02 -4.44
C THR A 308 -21.25 -2.20 -5.29
N ASP A 309 -21.75 -1.64 -6.39
CA ASP A 309 -20.98 -0.72 -7.22
C ASP A 309 -20.60 0.53 -6.42
N SER A 310 -19.33 0.89 -6.46
CA SER A 310 -18.77 2.01 -5.69
C SER A 310 -18.76 3.34 -6.44
N TYR A 311 -19.32 3.41 -7.65
CA TYR A 311 -19.34 4.61 -8.48
C TYR A 311 -19.93 5.82 -7.75
N ALA A 312 -21.01 5.64 -6.98
CA ALA A 312 -21.66 6.73 -6.26
C ALA A 312 -20.71 7.42 -5.25
N ALA A 313 -19.76 6.67 -4.67
CA ALA A 313 -18.79 7.21 -3.73
C ALA A 313 -17.72 8.06 -4.42
N ILE A 314 -17.40 7.75 -5.68
CA ILE A 314 -16.38 8.46 -6.44
C ILE A 314 -16.97 9.44 -7.47
N ALA A 315 -18.27 9.47 -7.73
CA ALA A 315 -18.86 10.39 -8.69
C ALA A 315 -18.62 11.85 -8.30
N ILE A 316 -18.37 12.70 -9.30
CA ILE A 316 -18.17 14.14 -9.10
C ILE A 316 -19.40 14.93 -9.50
N ASP A 317 -19.61 16.07 -8.85
CA ASP A 317 -20.80 16.91 -9.02
C ASP A 317 -20.48 18.41 -9.13
N GLY A 318 -19.20 18.78 -9.03
CA GLY A 318 -18.74 20.17 -9.10
C GLY A 318 -18.26 20.71 -7.76
N THR A 319 -18.69 20.10 -6.65
CA THR A 319 -18.23 20.48 -5.29
C THR A 319 -16.76 20.14 -5.05
N GLU A 320 -16.14 19.38 -5.94
CA GLU A 320 -14.70 19.17 -5.96
C GLU A 320 -13.92 20.47 -6.25
N TRP A 321 -14.51 21.46 -6.94
CA TRP A 321 -13.81 22.68 -7.37
C TRP A 321 -14.29 23.97 -6.70
N ASP A 322 -15.14 23.88 -5.68
CA ASP A 322 -15.72 25.06 -5.03
C ASP A 322 -14.82 25.72 -3.97
N GLY A 323 -13.68 25.10 -3.64
CA GLY A 323 -12.70 25.60 -2.67
C GLY A 323 -13.12 25.50 -1.20
N VAL A 324 -14.33 25.04 -0.90
CA VAL A 324 -14.90 25.07 0.46
C VAL A 324 -15.48 23.73 0.91
N SER A 325 -15.97 22.91 -0.01
CA SER A 325 -16.56 21.62 0.30
C SER A 325 -15.49 20.64 0.78
N ALA A 326 -15.91 19.68 1.61
CA ALA A 326 -15.04 18.59 2.06
C ALA A 326 -14.40 17.82 0.89
N LYS A 327 -15.06 17.76 -0.27
CA LYS A 327 -14.50 17.19 -1.50
C LYS A 327 -13.40 18.07 -2.09
N SER A 328 -13.61 19.38 -2.17
CA SER A 328 -12.59 20.32 -2.66
C SER A 328 -11.33 20.35 -1.79
N VAL A 329 -11.50 20.32 -0.46
CA VAL A 329 -10.37 20.24 0.49
C VAL A 329 -9.54 18.95 0.29
N LYS A 330 -10.19 17.83 -0.06
CA LYS A 330 -9.50 16.54 -0.30
C LYS A 330 -8.65 16.52 -1.56
N GLU A 331 -9.02 17.26 -2.60
CA GLU A 331 -8.23 17.33 -3.84
C GLU A 331 -6.91 18.09 -3.66
N ASN A 332 -6.77 18.83 -2.55
CA ASN A 332 -5.55 19.53 -2.16
C ASN A 332 -4.97 20.38 -3.31
N TYR A 333 -5.86 21.13 -4.00
CA TYR A 333 -5.45 22.04 -5.05
C TYR A 333 -4.41 23.03 -4.49
N PRO A 334 -3.35 23.35 -5.26
CA PRO A 334 -2.43 24.40 -4.85
C PRO A 334 -3.21 25.69 -4.65
N VAL A 335 -2.86 26.46 -3.62
CA VAL A 335 -3.40 27.81 -3.46
C VAL A 335 -3.12 28.59 -4.74
N GLU A 336 -4.13 29.27 -5.29
CA GLU A 336 -3.91 30.14 -6.45
C GLU A 336 -2.82 31.16 -6.08
N ALA A 337 -1.80 31.24 -6.93
CA ALA A 337 -0.65 32.13 -6.75
C ALA A 337 -1.03 33.60 -6.98
#